data_AF-A0A7S2UCC9-F1
#
_entry.id   AF-A0A7S2UCC9-F1
#
_cell.length_a   1.000
_cell.length_b   1.000
_cell.length_c   1.000
_cell.angle_alpha   90.00
_cell.angle_beta   90.00
_cell.angle_gamma   90.00
#
_symmetry.space_group_name_H-M   'P 1'
#
loop_
_entity.id
_entity.type
_entity.pdbx_description
1 polymer ?
#
loop_
_entity_poly.entity_id
_entity_poly.type
_entity_poly.pdbx_seq_one_letter_code
_entity_poly.pdbx_strand_id
1 'polypeptide(L)'
;GLTMQQGAKALKALGYLATEFGIHSKRHVVHTPDGSIMGEWGMRVWGGRNKTTNSNNTNKNNNKRQNAHIPRQELRRILMDRLEPGTIQWGHRLLNYKQEETENTSE
;
A
#
# COMPACT_ATOMS: atom_id res chain seq x y z
N GLY A 1 -0.20 -11.50 -4.47
CA GLY A 1 0.18 -10.10 -4.19
C GLY A 1 0.62 -9.96 -2.74
N LEU A 2 1.37 -8.92 -2.40
CA LEU A 2 1.63 -8.50 -1.02
C LEU A 2 0.45 -7.67 -0.51
N THR A 3 0.01 -7.95 0.71
CA THR A 3 -0.95 -7.08 1.42
C THR A 3 -0.18 -5.96 2.11
N MET A 4 -0.46 -4.72 1.74
CA MET A 4 0.28 -3.53 2.20
C MET A 4 -0.35 -2.92 3.44
N GLN A 5 -0.44 -3.69 4.54
CA GLN A 5 -0.97 -3.18 5.81
C GLN A 5 -0.05 -2.11 6.41
N GLN A 6 1.13 -2.49 6.91
CA GLN A 6 2.13 -1.53 7.39
C GLN A 6 2.93 -0.91 6.23
N GLY A 7 3.13 -1.68 5.15
CA GLY A 7 3.88 -1.24 3.97
C GLY A 7 3.31 0.02 3.31
N ALA A 8 1.98 0.20 3.30
CA ALA A 8 1.37 1.40 2.74
C ALA A 8 1.71 2.67 3.54
N LYS A 9 1.86 2.56 4.87
CA LYS A 9 2.28 3.69 5.72
C LYS A 9 3.72 4.07 5.44
N ALA A 10 4.61 3.09 5.28
CA ALA A 10 6.02 3.32 4.96
C ALA A 10 6.18 3.96 3.57
N LEU A 11 5.46 3.45 2.55
CA LEU A 11 5.46 4.07 1.22
C LEU A 11 4.91 5.50 1.25
N LYS A 12 3.88 5.78 2.06
CA LYS A 12 3.39 7.14 2.23
C LYS A 12 4.45 8.06 2.85
N ALA A 13 5.22 7.57 3.83
CA ALA A 13 6.34 8.32 4.42
C ALA A 13 7.46 8.59 3.41
N LEU A 14 7.65 7.71 2.43
CA LEU A 14 8.54 7.90 1.28
C LEU A 14 7.97 8.84 0.20
N GLY A 15 6.76 9.39 0.39
CA GLY A 15 6.14 10.35 -0.51
C GLY A 15 5.25 9.75 -1.61
N TYR A 16 4.91 8.47 -1.55
CA TYR A 16 3.96 7.85 -2.51
C TYR A 16 2.50 8.01 -2.05
N LEU A 17 1.58 8.23 -2.99
CA LEU A 17 0.15 8.28 -2.68
C LEU A 17 -0.47 6.88 -2.76
N ALA A 18 -1.25 6.48 -1.75
CA ALA A 18 -1.91 5.16 -1.73
C ALA A 18 -2.88 4.92 -2.91
N THR A 19 -3.29 5.97 -3.63
CA THR A 19 -4.08 5.89 -4.85
C THR A 19 -3.27 5.51 -6.09
N GLU A 20 -1.95 5.70 -6.05
CA GLU A 20 -1.03 5.38 -7.14
C GLU A 20 -0.57 3.91 -7.09
N PHE A 21 -0.74 3.24 -5.95
CA PHE A 21 -0.24 1.89 -5.76
C PHE A 21 -1.26 0.96 -5.10
N GLY A 22 -1.48 -0.19 -5.74
CA GLY A 22 -2.20 -1.32 -5.17
C GLY A 22 -3.70 -1.39 -5.48
N ILE A 23 -4.17 -2.62 -5.56
CA ILE A 23 -5.55 -3.00 -5.84
C ILE A 23 -6.28 -3.15 -4.50
N HIS A 24 -7.46 -2.54 -4.43
CA HIS A 24 -8.34 -2.62 -3.26
C HIS A 24 -9.51 -3.54 -3.56
N SER A 25 -9.94 -4.35 -2.59
CA SER A 25 -11.14 -5.16 -2.76
C SER A 25 -12.38 -4.25 -2.88
N LYS A 26 -13.08 -4.38 -3.99
CA LYS A 26 -14.33 -3.62 -4.25
C LYS A 26 -15.57 -4.46 -3.93
N ARG A 27 -15.44 -5.79 -3.93
CA ARG A 27 -16.54 -6.75 -3.92
C ARG A 27 -16.05 -8.11 -3.44
N HIS A 28 -16.74 -8.70 -2.49
CA HIS A 28 -16.57 -10.07 -2.03
C HIS A 28 -17.89 -10.80 -2.26
N VAL A 29 -17.81 -12.00 -2.85
CA VAL A 29 -18.96 -12.84 -3.20
C VAL A 29 -18.71 -14.23 -2.67
N VAL A 30 -19.72 -14.85 -2.10
CA VAL A 30 -19.72 -16.27 -1.75
C VAL A 30 -20.67 -17.01 -2.68
N HIS A 31 -20.19 -18.11 -3.23
CA HIS A 31 -20.96 -19.02 -4.06
C HIS A 31 -21.28 -20.30 -3.30
N THR A 32 -22.41 -20.92 -3.63
CA THR A 32 -22.72 -22.32 -3.32
C THR A 32 -21.86 -23.25 -4.18
N PRO A 33 -21.81 -24.56 -3.87
CA PRO A 33 -21.18 -25.56 -4.75
C PRO A 33 -21.75 -25.58 -6.17
N ASP A 34 -23.03 -25.26 -6.34
CA ASP A 34 -23.71 -25.17 -7.64
C ASP A 34 -23.44 -23.85 -8.38
N GLY A 35 -22.63 -22.96 -7.80
CA GLY A 35 -22.25 -21.67 -8.38
C GLY A 35 -23.22 -20.52 -8.12
N SER A 36 -24.37 -20.76 -7.47
CA SER A 36 -25.33 -19.72 -7.09
C SER A 36 -24.76 -18.81 -5.99
N ILE A 37 -25.05 -17.51 -6.04
CA ILE A 37 -24.50 -16.55 -5.08
C ILE A 37 -25.27 -16.65 -3.75
N MET A 38 -24.57 -16.98 -2.67
CA MET A 38 -25.11 -17.06 -1.30
C MET A 38 -25.09 -15.70 -0.58
N GLY A 39 -24.11 -14.85 -0.89
CA GLY A 39 -23.97 -13.58 -0.21
C GLY A 39 -22.89 -12.70 -0.84
N GLU A 40 -23.07 -11.39 -0.69
CA GLU A 40 -22.18 -10.39 -1.25
C GLU A 40 -21.91 -9.28 -0.22
N TRP A 41 -20.65 -8.89 -0.05
CA TRP A 41 -20.27 -7.75 0.79
C TRP A 41 -19.14 -6.95 0.15
N GLY A 42 -19.10 -5.64 0.38
CA GLY A 42 -18.08 -4.76 -0.21
C GLY A 42 -18.63 -3.38 -0.54
N MET A 43 -17.74 -2.47 -0.95
CA MET A 43 -18.09 -1.06 -1.19
C MET A 43 -19.21 -0.86 -2.21
N ARG A 44 -19.33 -1.74 -3.22
CA ARG A 44 -20.37 -1.63 -4.25
C ARG A 44 -21.75 -2.13 -3.81
N VAL A 45 -21.83 -3.04 -2.84
CA VAL A 45 -23.08 -3.67 -2.40
C VAL A 45 -23.75 -2.89 -1.28
N TRP A 46 -22.95 -2.31 -0.38
CA TRP A 46 -23.46 -1.52 0.75
C TRP A 46 -23.66 -0.03 0.45
N GLY A 47 -23.57 0.36 -0.82
CA GLY A 47 -23.64 1.77 -1.22
C GLY A 47 -22.36 2.51 -0.82
N GLY A 48 -21.80 3.26 -1.75
CA GLY A 48 -20.77 4.22 -1.42
C GLY A 48 -21.24 5.14 -0.30
N ARG A 49 -20.33 5.59 0.56
CA ARG A 49 -20.49 6.71 1.51
C ARG A 49 -20.84 8.05 0.84
N ASN A 50 -21.36 8.02 -0.39
CA ASN A 50 -21.63 9.14 -1.26
C ASN A 50 -23.08 9.04 -1.76
N LYS A 51 -24.06 9.18 -0.86
CA LYS A 51 -25.39 9.70 -1.19
C LYS A 51 -26.15 9.96 0.12
N THR A 52 -26.59 11.21 0.28
CA THR A 52 -27.24 11.85 1.44
C THR A 52 -26.26 12.13 2.58
N THR A 53 -25.91 13.38 2.90
CA THR A 53 -26.84 14.47 3.24
C THR A 53 -26.26 15.84 2.89
N ASN A 54 -27.10 16.68 2.28
CA ASN A 54 -27.06 18.13 2.49
C ASN A 54 -27.12 18.37 4.00
N SER A 55 -26.00 18.66 4.65
CA SER A 55 -25.98 19.28 5.98
C SER A 55 -24.58 19.79 6.25
N ASN A 56 -24.51 21.06 6.64
CA ASN A 56 -23.32 21.81 7.00
C ASN A 56 -22.53 21.11 8.12
N ASN A 57 -21.66 20.17 7.76
CA ASN A 57 -20.68 19.64 8.71
C ASN A 57 -19.37 19.30 8.00
N THR A 58 -18.48 20.28 8.02
CA THR A 58 -17.07 20.22 7.65
C THR A 58 -16.30 19.29 8.59
N ASN A 59 -16.42 17.97 8.41
CA ASN A 59 -15.41 16.95 8.78
C ASN A 59 -15.99 15.55 8.74
N LYS A 60 -15.99 14.91 7.55
CA LYS A 60 -16.17 13.46 7.47
C LYS A 60 -15.31 12.84 6.38
N ASN A 61 -14.03 13.23 6.35
CA ASN A 61 -12.98 12.47 5.68
C ASN A 61 -12.70 11.19 6.47
N ASN A 62 -13.70 10.31 6.55
CA ASN A 62 -13.51 8.93 7.00
C ASN A 62 -12.89 8.14 5.85
N ASN A 63 -11.67 8.51 5.52
CA ASN A 63 -10.78 7.76 4.64
C ASN A 63 -10.35 6.50 5.44
N LYS A 64 -11.30 5.58 5.62
CA LYS A 64 -11.08 4.31 6.33
C LYS A 64 -9.92 3.64 5.62
N ARG A 65 -8.80 3.49 6.33
CA ARG A 65 -7.60 2.80 5.85
C ARG A 65 -8.02 1.45 5.28
N GLN A 66 -7.84 1.28 3.98
CA GLN A 66 -8.08 0.01 3.31
C GLN A 66 -6.74 -0.68 3.07
N ASN A 67 -6.74 -2.00 3.17
CA ASN A 67 -5.57 -2.79 2.84
C ASN A 67 -5.43 -2.81 1.31
N ALA A 68 -4.36 -2.20 0.80
CA ALA A 68 -4.01 -2.27 -0.61
C ALA A 68 -3.26 -3.58 -0.88
N HIS A 69 -3.49 -4.20 -2.04
CA HIS A 69 -2.73 -5.36 -2.50
C HIS A 69 -1.88 -4.98 -3.69
N ILE A 70 -0.55 -5.17 -3.59
CA ILE A 70 0.37 -4.84 -4.69
C ILE A 70 1.16 -6.09 -5.11
N PRO A 71 1.35 -6.34 -6.41
CA PRO A 71 2.34 -7.31 -6.88
C PRO A 71 3.75 -6.96 -6.37
N ARG A 72 4.56 -7.96 -6.01
CA ARG A 72 5.94 -7.72 -5.53
C ARG A 72 6.79 -7.01 -6.59
N GLN A 73 6.60 -7.36 -7.84
CA GLN A 73 7.33 -6.78 -8.97
C GLN A 73 6.99 -5.32 -9.18
N GLU A 74 5.72 -4.95 -8.99
CA GLU A 74 5.28 -3.57 -9.09
C GLU A 74 5.83 -2.73 -7.93
N LEU A 75 5.79 -3.26 -6.70
CA LEU A 75 6.43 -2.60 -5.56
C LEU A 75 7.93 -2.36 -5.81
N ARG A 76 8.63 -3.40 -6.32
CA ARG A 76 10.04 -3.32 -6.68
C ARG A 76 10.29 -2.24 -7.73
N ARG A 77 9.49 -2.19 -8.79
CA ARG A 77 9.58 -1.16 -9.84
C ARG A 77 9.41 0.24 -9.26
N ILE A 78 8.34 0.47 -8.50
CA ILE A 78 8.05 1.78 -7.88
C ILE A 78 9.26 2.28 -7.08
N LEU A 79 9.84 1.42 -6.25
CA LEU A 79 11.02 1.79 -5.45
C LEU A 79 12.25 2.07 -6.32
N MET A 80 12.43 1.34 -7.42
CA MET A 80 13.54 1.54 -8.37
C MET A 80 13.40 2.83 -9.17
N ASP A 81 12.19 3.22 -9.54
CA ASP A 81 11.93 4.42 -10.35
C ASP A 81 12.36 5.72 -9.64
N ARG A 82 12.54 5.70 -8.32
CA ARG A 82 13.07 6.84 -7.54
C ARG A 82 14.58 6.87 -7.41
N LEU A 83 15.26 5.78 -7.75
CA LEU A 83 16.71 5.69 -7.63
C LEU A 83 17.35 6.18 -8.93
N GLU A 84 18.54 6.75 -8.81
CA GLU A 84 19.31 7.14 -9.99
C GLU A 84 19.81 5.90 -10.75
N PRO A 85 20.03 6.01 -12.07
CA PRO A 85 20.64 4.94 -12.83
C PRO A 85 21.99 4.52 -12.23
N GLY A 86 22.18 3.22 -12.06
CA GLY A 86 23.44 2.67 -11.53
C GLY A 86 23.54 2.64 -10.01
N THR A 87 22.57 3.16 -9.25
CA THR A 87 22.56 3.02 -7.78
C THR A 87 22.50 1.56 -7.33
N ILE A 88 21.79 0.70 -8.07
CA ILE A 88 21.70 -0.73 -7.75
C ILE A 88 22.68 -1.53 -8.63
N GLN A 89 23.62 -2.20 -7.96
CA GLN A 89 24.52 -3.15 -8.59
C GLN A 89 24.02 -4.59 -8.36
N TRP A 90 23.60 -5.25 -9.43
CA TRP A 90 23.09 -6.63 -9.39
C TRP A 90 24.22 -7.66 -9.39
N GLY A 91 23.97 -8.85 -8.84
CA GLY A 91 24.94 -9.95 -8.88
C GLY A 91 26.03 -9.87 -7.80
N HIS A 92 25.96 -8.91 -6.89
CA HIS A 92 26.88 -8.81 -5.75
C HIS A 92 26.29 -9.50 -4.51
N ARG A 93 27.16 -10.17 -3.74
CA ARG A 93 26.82 -10.77 -2.44
C ARG A 93 27.70 -10.12 -1.37
N LEU A 94 27.08 -9.51 -0.38
CA LEU A 94 27.78 -8.97 0.78
C LEU A 94 28.38 -10.12 1.60
N LEU A 95 29.69 -10.09 1.86
CA LEU A 95 30.40 -11.12 2.63
C LEU A 95 30.75 -10.67 4.04
N ASN A 96 31.22 -9.43 4.18
CA ASN A 96 31.60 -8.85 5.46
C ASN A 96 31.54 -7.31 5.39
N TYR A 97 31.46 -6.63 6.53
CA TYR A 97 31.64 -5.19 6.64
C TYR A 97 32.48 -4.87 7.89
N LYS A 98 33.30 -3.82 7.81
CA LYS A 98 34.02 -3.27 8.96
C LYS A 98 33.39 -1.92 9.30
N GLN A 99 32.89 -1.79 10.52
CA GLN A 99 32.36 -0.52 11.01
C GLN A 99 33.49 0.21 11.73
N GLU A 100 33.69 1.47 11.38
CA GLU A 100 34.63 2.35 12.08
C GLU A 100 33.80 3.34 12.90
N GLU A 101 34.03 3.39 14.21
CA GLU A 101 33.41 4.39 15.09
C GLU A 101 34.19 5.69 14.94
N THR A 102 33.55 6.71 14.38
CA THR A 102 34.05 8.08 14.47
C THR A 102 33.73 8.60 15.87
N GLU A 103 34.74 8.72 16.72
CA GLU A 103 34.63 9.45 17.99
C GLU A 103 34.21 10.89 17.68
N ASN A 104 32.96 11.23 17.99
CA ASN A 104 32.49 12.60 17.99
C ASN A 104 33.10 13.31 19.21
N THR A 105 34.33 13.80 19.08
CA THR A 105 34.89 14.75 20.05
C THR A 105 34.07 16.03 19.97
N SER A 106 33.23 16.24 20.99
CA SER A 106 32.45 17.47 21.18
C SER A 106 33.31 18.42 22.00
N GLU A 107 33.75 19.53 21.41
CA GLU A 107 34.17 20.74 22.14
C GLU A 107 32.95 21.59 22.52
#